data_AF-A0A4Y2RDR2-F1
#
_entry.id   AF-A0A4Y2RDR2-F1
#
_cell.length_a   1.000
_cell.length_b   1.000
_cell.length_c   1.000
_cell.angle_alpha   90.00
_cell.angle_beta   90.00
_cell.angle_gamma   90.00
#
_symmetry.space_group_name_H-M   'P 1'
#
loop_
_entity.id
_entity.type
_entity.pdbx_description
1 polymer ?
#
loop_
_entity_poly.entity_id
_entity_poly.type
_entity_poly.pdbx_seq_one_letter_code
_entity_poly.pdbx_strand_id
1 'polypeptide(L)'
;MGLWRRRPTRVPLLTKRHRQQRLQWAREHRDWTMDEWKKVAWSDESPFLIHHVDCRVRVRRLPGEQLLSSCTEGHSKACGGGIMLCGTF
;
A
#
# COMPACT_ATOMS: atom_id res chain seq x y z
N MET A 1 -5.45 4.09 -30.32
CA MET A 1 -5.29 3.91 -28.86
C MET A 1 -5.12 2.43 -28.57
N GLY A 2 -3.92 1.97 -28.18
CA GLY A 2 -3.60 0.55 -28.04
C GLY A 2 -3.32 0.13 -26.60
N LEU A 3 -3.48 -1.18 -26.33
CA LEU A 3 -3.10 -1.80 -25.06
C LEU A 3 -1.57 -1.87 -24.94
N TRP A 4 -1.00 -1.34 -23.87
CA TRP A 4 0.44 -1.35 -23.62
C TRP A 4 0.80 -2.27 -22.46
N ARG A 5 1.94 -2.95 -22.57
CA ARG A 5 2.49 -3.76 -21.46
C ARG A 5 3.04 -2.83 -20.37
N ARG A 6 2.39 -2.80 -19.20
CA ARG A 6 2.74 -1.97 -18.04
C ARG A 6 2.90 -2.83 -16.78
N ARG A 7 3.53 -2.28 -15.74
CA ARG A 7 3.54 -2.92 -14.42
C ARG A 7 2.18 -2.72 -13.75
N PRO A 8 1.62 -3.74 -13.07
CA PRO A 8 0.47 -3.55 -12.21
C PRO A 8 0.77 -2.49 -11.16
N THR A 9 -0.26 -1.78 -10.74
CA THR A 9 -0.10 -0.82 -9.64
C THR A 9 -0.24 -1.55 -8.32
N ARG A 10 0.79 -1.45 -7.49
CA ARG A 10 0.76 -2.04 -6.15
C ARG A 10 -0.16 -1.20 -5.28
N VAL A 11 -1.24 -1.81 -4.81
CA VAL A 11 -2.20 -1.17 -3.92
C VAL A 11 -2.61 -2.16 -2.84
N PRO A 12 -2.86 -1.70 -1.60
CA PRO A 12 -3.48 -2.55 -0.60
C PRO A 12 -4.87 -2.94 -1.08
N LEU A 13 -5.15 -4.24 -1.14
CA LEU A 13 -6.48 -4.75 -1.47
C LEU A 13 -7.39 -4.49 -0.25
N LEU A 14 -8.18 -3.43 -0.33
CA LEU A 14 -9.09 -3.03 0.75
C LEU A 14 -10.49 -3.60 0.54
N THR A 15 -10.96 -4.35 1.54
CA THR A 15 -12.37 -4.76 1.64
C THR A 15 -13.27 -3.53 1.83
N LYS A 16 -14.58 -3.68 1.58
CA LYS A 16 -15.56 -2.61 1.81
C LYS A 16 -15.51 -2.09 3.25
N ARG A 17 -15.38 -3.01 4.22
CA ARG A 17 -15.22 -2.68 5.65
C ARG A 17 -13.97 -1.84 5.92
N HIS A 18 -12.81 -2.23 5.37
CA HIS A 18 -11.57 -1.46 5.54
C HIS A 18 -11.71 -0.04 5.00
N ARG A 19 -12.39 0.13 3.85
CA ARG A 19 -12.62 1.46 3.26
C ARG A 19 -13.49 2.35 4.15
N GLN A 20 -14.57 1.78 4.72
CA GLN A 20 -15.44 2.51 5.63
C GLN A 20 -14.71 2.93 6.91
N GLN A 21 -13.95 2.02 7.53
CA GLN A 21 -13.17 2.33 8.73
C GLN A 21 -12.12 3.41 8.47
N ARG A 22 -11.38 3.32 7.36
CA ARG A 22 -10.38 4.34 6.98
C ARG A 22 -11.02 5.71 6.72
N LEU A 23 -12.17 5.74 6.06
CA LEU A 23 -12.90 6.99 5.81
C LEU A 23 -13.41 7.60 7.12
N GLN A 24 -13.94 6.78 8.02
CA GLN A 24 -14.41 7.24 9.32
C GLN A 24 -13.25 7.83 10.14
N TRP A 25 -12.14 7.11 10.22
CA TRP A 25 -10.95 7.58 10.91
C TRP A 25 -10.43 8.90 10.33
N ALA A 26 -10.34 9.02 9.01
CA ALA A 26 -9.89 10.25 8.34
C ALA A 26 -10.83 11.44 8.57
N ARG A 27 -12.13 11.20 8.77
CA ARG A 27 -13.11 12.26 9.11
C ARG A 27 -12.96 12.72 10.55
N GLU A 28 -12.80 11.79 11.48
CA GLU A 28 -12.61 12.07 12.91
C GLU A 28 -11.32 12.87 13.18
N HIS A 29 -10.27 12.58 12.42
CA HIS A 29 -8.94 13.17 12.61
C HIS A 29 -8.64 14.29 11.59
N ARG A 30 -9.65 14.76 10.86
CA ARG A 30 -9.49 15.75 9.78
C ARG A 30 -8.97 17.09 10.31
N ASP A 31 -9.52 17.52 11.44
CA ASP A 31 -9.27 18.85 12.02
C ASP A 31 -8.27 18.79 13.18
N TRP A 32 -7.54 17.68 13.31
CA TRP A 32 -6.49 17.53 14.31
C TRP A 32 -5.36 18.53 14.10
N THR A 33 -4.98 19.18 15.18
CA THR A 33 -3.86 20.11 15.26
C THR A 33 -2.51 19.39 15.27
N MET A 34 -1.44 20.10 14.92
CA MET A 34 -0.08 19.52 14.94
C MET A 34 0.33 18.99 16.32
N ASP A 35 -0.15 19.60 17.40
CA ASP A 35 0.16 19.17 18.76
C ASP A 35 -0.63 17.92 19.18
N GLU A 36 -1.76 17.64 18.54
CA GLU A 36 -2.47 16.36 18.69
C GLU A 36 -1.75 15.25 17.93
N TRP A 37 -1.27 15.53 16.71
CA TRP A 37 -0.46 14.57 15.95
C TRP A 37 0.82 14.16 16.66
N LYS A 38 1.51 15.10 17.32
CA LYS A 38 2.74 14.82 18.09
C LYS A 38 2.52 13.92 19.31
N LYS A 39 1.30 13.83 19.83
CA LYS A 39 0.97 12.95 20.97
C LYS A 39 0.76 11.50 20.55
N VAL A 40 0.62 11.24 19.25
CA VAL A 40 0.45 9.88 18.73
C VAL A 40 1.82 9.22 18.65
N ALA A 41 2.00 8.14 19.41
CA ALA A 41 3.12 7.23 19.22
C ALA A 41 2.79 6.29 18.07
N TRP A 42 3.55 6.38 16.99
CA TRP A 42 3.42 5.53 15.82
C TRP A 42 4.34 4.32 15.99
N SER A 43 3.86 3.15 15.58
CA SER A 43 4.69 1.95 15.48
C SER A 43 4.50 1.31 14.12
N ASP A 44 5.58 0.76 13.57
CA ASP A 44 5.50 -0.03 12.35
C ASP A 44 6.58 -1.13 12.35
N GLU A 45 6.27 -2.20 11.63
CA GLU A 45 7.18 -3.31 11.39
C GLU A 45 7.50 -3.39 9.90
N SER A 46 8.75 -3.07 9.54
CA SER A 46 9.19 -3.07 8.15
C SER A 46 10.17 -4.23 7.89
N PRO A 47 9.98 -5.01 6.80
CA PRO A 47 10.94 -6.02 6.40
C PRO A 47 12.10 -5.39 5.63
N PHE A 48 13.33 -5.61 6.10
CA PHE A 48 14.56 -5.31 5.38
C PHE A 48 15.01 -6.55 4.58
N LEU A 49 14.74 -6.55 3.28
CA LEU A 49 15.03 -7.66 2.39
C LEU A 49 16.46 -7.56 1.86
N ILE A 50 17.26 -8.62 2.03
CA ILE A 50 18.64 -8.69 1.51
C ILE A 50 18.64 -8.82 -0.03
N HIS A 51 17.60 -9.47 -0.58
CA HIS A 51 17.39 -9.59 -2.02
C HIS A 51 16.02 -9.03 -2.40
N HIS A 52 16.01 -8.04 -3.29
CA HIS A 52 14.76 -7.49 -3.80
C HIS A 52 14.09 -8.49 -4.74
N VAL A 53 12.95 -9.04 -4.33
CA VAL A 53 12.12 -9.86 -5.21
C VAL A 53 11.35 -8.93 -6.14
N ASP A 54 11.88 -8.74 -7.35
CA ASP A 54 11.15 -8.10 -8.43
C ASP A 54 9.97 -9.01 -8.84
N CYS A 55 8.77 -8.73 -8.34
CA CYS A 55 7.55 -9.36 -8.82
C CYS A 55 7.36 -8.99 -10.31
N ARG A 56 7.90 -9.80 -11.23
CA ARG A 56 7.94 -9.58 -12.69
C ARG A 56 6.57 -9.68 -13.38
N VAL A 57 5.47 -9.41 -12.68
CA VAL A 57 4.11 -9.41 -13.24
C VAL A 57 3.94 -8.18 -14.12
N ARG A 58 3.39 -8.37 -15.33
CA ARG A 58 3.05 -7.27 -16.26
C ARG A 58 1.62 -7.45 -16.75
N VAL A 59 0.88 -6.35 -16.82
CA VAL A 59 -0.50 -6.28 -17.32
C VAL A 59 -0.54 -5.50 -18.63
N ARG A 60 -1.45 -5.85 -19.54
CA ARG A 60 -1.77 -5.03 -20.71
C ARG A 60 -2.97 -4.15 -20.35
N ARG A 61 -2.83 -2.83 -20.40
CA ARG A 61 -3.91 -1.87 -20.06
C ARG A 61 -3.85 -0.59 -20.88
N LEU A 62 -4.96 0.13 -20.96
CA LEU A 62 -5.04 1.47 -21.53
C LEU A 62 -4.60 2.54 -20.51
N PRO A 63 -4.24 3.76 -20.96
CA PRO A 63 -4.09 4.91 -20.07
C PRO A 63 -5.41 5.16 -19.30
N GLY A 64 -5.36 5.26 -17.97
CA GLY A 64 -6.53 5.48 -17.11
C GLY A 64 -7.07 4.24 -16.39
N GLU A 65 -6.79 3.03 -16.90
CA GLU A 65 -7.24 1.76 -16.30
C GLU A 65 -6.36 1.30 -15.12
N GLN A 66 -5.65 2.23 -14.49
CA GLN A 66 -4.59 1.91 -13.54
C GLN A 66 -5.09 1.25 -12.25
N LEU A 67 -6.29 1.64 -11.81
CA LEU A 67 -6.89 1.22 -10.54
C LEU A 67 -7.95 0.12 -10.72
N LEU A 68 -8.11 -0.42 -11.93
CA LEU A 68 -8.95 -1.60 -12.13
C LEU A 68 -8.36 -2.80 -11.38
N SER A 69 -9.23 -3.62 -10.80
CA SER A 69 -8.82 -4.81 -10.03
C SER A 69 -7.91 -5.75 -10.82
N SER A 70 -8.13 -5.87 -12.14
CA SER A 70 -7.31 -6.67 -13.07
C SER A 70 -5.91 -6.07 -13.35
N CYS A 71 -5.71 -4.80 -13.02
CA CYS A 71 -4.49 -4.02 -13.28
C CYS A 71 -3.74 -3.65 -12.00
N THR A 72 -4.25 -4.10 -10.84
CA THR A 72 -3.68 -3.87 -9.52
C THR A 72 -3.17 -5.17 -8.93
N GLU A 73 -2.06 -5.10 -8.22
CA GLU A 73 -1.50 -6.24 -7.49
C GLU A 73 -1.46 -5.89 -6.01
N GLY A 74 -1.89 -6.82 -5.16
CA GLY A 74 -1.77 -6.67 -3.72
C GLY A 74 -0.29 -6.62 -3.31
N HIS A 75 0.00 -5.90 -2.23
CA HIS A 75 1.30 -6.06 -1.58
C HIS A 75 1.38 -7.49 -1.00
N SER A 76 2.03 -8.41 -1.71
CA SER A 76 2.45 -9.68 -1.14
C SER A 76 3.74 -9.47 -0.35
N LYS A 77 3.81 -10.00 0.88
CA LYS A 77 5.08 -10.06 1.61
C LYS A 77 6.02 -10.97 0.81
N ALA A 78 7.17 -10.45 0.42
CA ALA A 78 8.18 -11.25 -0.25
C ALA A 78 8.66 -12.33 0.72
N CYS A 79 8.49 -13.60 0.38
CA CYS A 79 8.96 -14.75 1.17
C CYS A 79 10.47 -14.99 1.02
N GLY A 80 11.26 -13.92 0.95
CA GLY A 80 12.72 -13.98 0.88
C GLY A 80 13.33 -13.72 2.26
N GLY A 81 14.48 -14.35 2.55
CA GLY A 81 15.24 -14.09 3.78
C GLY A 81 15.52 -12.59 3.95
N GLY A 82 15.14 -12.06 5.11
CA GLY A 82 15.26 -10.66 5.47
C GLY A 82 15.08 -10.46 6.97
N ILE A 83 15.50 -9.31 7.48
CA ILE A 83 15.38 -8.96 8.90
C ILE A 83 14.12 -8.13 9.08
N MET A 84 13.32 -8.42 10.10
CA MET A 84 12.17 -7.59 10.46
C MET A 84 12.62 -6.54 11.48
N LEU A 85 12.41 -5.27 11.17
CA LEU A 85 12.73 -4.17 12.06
C LEU A 85 11.41 -3.62 12.60
N CYS A 86 11.32 -3.50 13.92
CA CYS A 86 10.22 -2.82 14.60
C CYS A 86 10.75 -1.50 15.15
N GLY A 87 9.98 -0.44 14.99
CA GLY A 87 10.31 0.88 15.52
C GLY A 87 9.08 1.61 16.01
N THR A 88 9.27 2.49 16.98
CA THR A 88 8.27 3.40 17.52
C THR A 88 8.77 4.83 17.43
N PHE A 89 7.94 5.77 17.01
CA PHE A 89 8.30 7.18 16.82
C PHE A 89 7.16 8.14 17.16
#